data_AF-A0A9W5KZ88-F1
#
_entry.id   AF-A0A9W5KZ88-F1
#
_cell.length_a   1.000
_cell.length_b   1.000
_cell.length_c   1.000
_cell.angle_alpha   90.00
_cell.angle_beta   90.00
_cell.angle_gamma   90.00
#
_symmetry.space_group_name_H-M   'P 1'
#
loop_
_entity.id
_entity.type
_entity.pdbx_description
1 polymer ?
#
loop_
_entity_poly.entity_id
_entity_poly.type
_entity_poly.pdbx_seq_one_letter_code
_entity_poly.pdbx_strand_id
1 'polypeptide(L)'
;MKISFIRHGRLDCTIEPMTVTSFHEWIKGYDLHTITEKQPIPLETREAVEVAKLIVTSDQKCAVQSAAELMDSLCFIQNSLFREAAVPASFYAPKWLKCKLNVWMCIGRALWILGYHKNVESYKEVRERARQAAYVLHRYALVHGSIALVGHNYFNSMIGTELRAMGWSGSPILHRKPWGCTTYTFHEAMDGNILNTNLT
;
A
#
# COMPACT_ATOMS: atom_id res chain seq x y z
N MET A 1 -15.98 -9.33 8.21
CA MET A 1 -15.60 -8.19 7.35
C MET A 1 -14.44 -8.57 6.44
N LYS A 2 -14.26 -7.87 5.31
CA LYS A 2 -13.21 -8.12 4.31
C LYS A 2 -12.56 -6.79 3.86
N ILE A 3 -11.24 -6.80 3.74
CA ILE A 3 -10.45 -5.69 3.17
C ILE A 3 -9.52 -6.26 2.09
N SER A 4 -9.65 -5.81 0.84
CA SER A 4 -8.77 -6.21 -0.26
C SER A 4 -7.74 -5.12 -0.55
N PHE A 5 -6.45 -5.44 -0.48
CA PHE A 5 -5.36 -4.54 -0.89
C PHE A 5 -4.97 -4.82 -2.33
N ILE A 6 -5.04 -3.80 -3.17
CA ILE A 6 -4.71 -3.87 -4.58
C ILE A 6 -3.52 -2.94 -4.85
N ARG A 7 -2.42 -3.48 -5.39
CA ARG A 7 -1.31 -2.66 -5.91
C ARG A 7 -1.76 -2.01 -7.22
N HIS A 8 -1.47 -0.73 -7.40
CA HIS A 8 -1.69 -0.04 -8.67
C HIS A 8 -1.09 -0.80 -9.88
N GLY A 9 -1.69 -0.61 -11.05
CA GLY A 9 -1.33 -1.30 -12.29
C GLY A 9 -0.07 -0.81 -12.98
N ARG A 10 0.52 0.30 -12.52
CA ARG A 10 1.71 0.86 -13.15
C ARG A 10 2.87 -0.13 -13.16
N LEU A 11 3.48 -0.27 -14.34
CA LEU A 11 4.73 -0.97 -14.53
C LEU A 11 5.92 -0.14 -14.06
N ASP A 12 6.81 -0.79 -13.34
CA ASP A 12 8.15 -0.28 -13.13
C ASP A 12 8.89 -0.49 -14.45
N CYS A 13 9.18 0.61 -15.17
CA CYS A 13 9.94 0.52 -16.41
C CYS A 13 11.31 -0.10 -16.13
N THR A 14 11.84 -0.84 -17.10
CA THR A 14 13.25 -1.28 -17.04
C THR A 14 14.10 -0.04 -17.15
N ILE A 15 14.75 0.32 -16.03
CA ILE A 15 15.59 1.51 -15.96
C ILE A 15 17.03 1.07 -15.89
N GLU A 16 17.84 1.64 -16.78
CA GLU A 16 19.29 1.45 -16.79
C GLU A 16 19.91 1.83 -15.44
N PRO A 17 21.02 1.16 -15.03
CA PRO A 17 21.74 1.54 -13.84
C PRO A 17 22.10 3.04 -13.83
N MET A 18 21.82 3.69 -12.72
CA MET A 18 21.90 5.15 -12.61
C MET A 18 22.75 5.57 -11.43
N THR A 19 23.23 6.82 -11.46
CA THR A 19 23.94 7.43 -10.32
C THR A 19 22.95 7.84 -9.23
N VAL A 20 23.43 8.13 -8.02
CA VAL A 20 22.58 8.66 -6.93
C VAL A 20 21.88 9.97 -7.31
N THR A 21 22.55 10.84 -8.08
CA THR A 21 21.94 12.10 -8.56
C THR A 21 20.77 11.82 -9.51
N SER A 22 20.96 10.90 -10.45
CA SER A 22 19.91 10.47 -11.37
C SER A 22 18.75 9.79 -10.63
N PHE A 23 19.04 9.02 -9.58
CA PHE A 23 18.04 8.40 -8.72
C PHE A 23 17.19 9.42 -7.97
N HIS A 24 17.83 10.46 -7.43
CA HIS A 24 17.13 11.56 -6.77
C HIS A 24 16.17 12.29 -7.71
N GLU A 25 16.61 12.59 -8.94
CA GLU A 25 15.72 13.21 -9.94
C GLU A 25 14.62 12.27 -10.43
N TRP A 26 14.93 10.98 -10.58
CA TRP A 26 13.94 9.96 -10.96
C TRP A 26 12.83 9.83 -9.91
N ILE A 27 13.15 9.84 -8.60
CA ILE A 27 12.14 9.79 -7.53
C ILE A 27 11.23 11.02 -7.55
N LYS A 28 11.78 12.22 -7.75
CA LYS A 28 10.97 13.45 -7.85
C LYS A 28 9.97 13.41 -8.99
N GLY A 29 10.39 12.86 -10.14
CA GLY A 29 9.54 12.73 -11.32
C GLY A 29 8.59 11.54 -11.27
N TYR A 30 8.70 10.65 -10.27
CA TYR A 30 8.03 9.35 -10.30
C TYR A 30 6.52 9.48 -10.50
N ASP A 31 5.84 10.33 -9.72
CA ASP A 31 4.38 10.50 -9.79
C ASP A 31 3.91 11.30 -11.03
N LEU A 32 4.81 12.01 -11.71
CA LEU A 32 4.47 12.80 -12.90
C LEU A 32 4.28 11.93 -14.15
N HIS A 33 5.02 10.82 -14.25
CA HIS A 33 4.95 9.95 -15.41
C HIS A 33 3.62 9.17 -15.47
N THR A 34 2.93 9.28 -16.60
CA THR A 34 1.69 8.55 -16.88
C THR A 34 1.96 7.07 -17.12
N ILE A 35 1.07 6.20 -16.66
CA ILE A 35 1.09 4.76 -16.95
C ILE A 35 1.10 4.58 -18.48
N THR A 36 2.21 4.08 -19.03
CA THR A 36 2.39 3.98 -20.50
C THR A 36 1.91 2.63 -21.05
N GLU A 37 1.90 1.58 -20.23
CA GLU A 37 1.57 0.22 -20.67
C GLU A 37 0.46 -0.38 -19.80
N LYS A 38 -0.64 -0.80 -20.46
CA LYS A 38 -1.76 -1.49 -19.80
C LYS A 38 -1.41 -2.97 -19.65
N GLN A 39 -1.34 -3.45 -18.41
CA GLN A 39 -1.31 -4.88 -18.12
C GLN A 39 -2.72 -5.43 -17.95
N PRO A 40 -2.97 -6.69 -18.33
CA PRO A 40 -4.23 -7.33 -18.04
C PRO A 40 -4.46 -7.35 -16.53
N ILE A 41 -5.62 -6.89 -16.11
CA ILE A 41 -6.05 -6.93 -14.72
C ILE A 41 -6.40 -8.40 -14.39
N PRO A 42 -5.77 -9.01 -13.38
CA PRO A 42 -6.09 -10.37 -12.95
C PRO A 42 -7.55 -10.51 -12.52
N LEU A 43 -8.12 -11.70 -12.73
CA LEU A 43 -9.52 -11.97 -12.39
C LEU A 43 -9.78 -11.75 -10.90
N GLU A 44 -8.87 -12.21 -10.03
CA GLU A 44 -8.99 -12.05 -8.58
C GLU A 44 -9.09 -10.58 -8.14
N THR A 45 -8.46 -9.67 -8.90
CA THR A 45 -8.47 -8.23 -8.62
C THR A 45 -9.79 -7.61 -9.03
N ARG A 46 -10.36 -8.04 -10.17
CA ARG A 46 -11.69 -7.60 -10.61
C ARG A 46 -12.77 -8.06 -9.64
N GLU A 47 -12.76 -9.34 -9.26
CA GLU A 47 -13.71 -9.90 -8.29
C GLU A 47 -13.62 -9.19 -6.93
N ALA A 48 -12.40 -8.85 -6.48
CA ALA A 48 -12.21 -8.12 -5.24
C ALA A 48 -12.83 -6.71 -5.26
N VAL A 49 -12.82 -6.05 -6.42
CA VAL A 49 -13.44 -4.73 -6.64
C VAL A 49 -14.96 -4.87 -6.75
N GLU A 50 -15.46 -5.86 -7.49
CA GLU A 50 -16.90 -6.11 -7.70
C GLU A 50 -17.63 -6.41 -6.38
N VAL A 51 -16.99 -7.16 -5.49
CA VAL A 51 -17.55 -7.49 -4.16
C VAL A 51 -17.34 -6.37 -3.12
N ALA A 52 -16.51 -5.37 -3.42
CA ALA A 52 -16.27 -4.26 -2.50
C ALA A 52 -17.44 -3.26 -2.54
N LYS A 53 -18.03 -2.98 -1.38
CA LYS A 53 -19.09 -1.95 -1.25
C LYS A 53 -18.53 -0.54 -1.09
N LEU A 54 -17.23 -0.43 -0.84
CA LEU A 54 -16.49 0.84 -0.81
C LEU A 54 -15.10 0.64 -1.39
N ILE A 55 -14.70 1.56 -2.26
CA ILE A 55 -13.36 1.60 -2.83
C ILE A 55 -12.67 2.87 -2.36
N VAL A 56 -11.49 2.69 -1.81
CA VAL A 56 -10.64 3.75 -1.26
C VAL A 56 -9.30 3.69 -1.98
N THR A 57 -8.68 4.83 -2.21
CA THR A 57 -7.44 4.92 -2.96
C THR A 57 -6.45 5.85 -2.28
N SER A 58 -5.17 5.60 -2.52
CA SER A 58 -4.16 6.68 -2.46
C SER A 58 -4.55 7.76 -3.47
N ASP A 59 -4.28 9.02 -3.14
CA ASP A 59 -4.45 10.17 -4.04
C ASP A 59 -3.28 10.37 -5.02
N GLN A 60 -2.26 9.50 -4.98
CA GLN A 60 -1.20 9.49 -5.99
C GLN A 60 -1.79 9.13 -7.36
N LYS A 61 -1.29 9.79 -8.41
CA LYS A 61 -1.83 9.72 -9.77
C LYS A 61 -1.92 8.28 -10.27
N CYS A 62 -0.89 7.46 -10.00
CA CYS A 62 -0.86 6.06 -10.45
C CYS A 62 -1.95 5.20 -9.79
N ALA A 63 -2.26 5.43 -8.51
CA ALA A 63 -3.30 4.70 -7.79
C ALA A 63 -4.70 5.15 -8.23
N VAL A 64 -4.91 6.46 -8.38
CA VAL A 64 -6.17 7.04 -8.87
C VAL A 64 -6.49 6.55 -10.29
N GLN A 65 -5.50 6.59 -11.20
CA GLN A 65 -5.67 6.08 -12.57
C GLN A 65 -5.98 4.58 -12.59
N SER A 66 -5.32 3.80 -11.72
CA SER A 66 -5.56 2.36 -11.61
C SER A 66 -6.95 2.04 -11.07
N ALA A 67 -7.42 2.80 -10.07
CA ALA A 67 -8.78 2.66 -9.55
C ALA A 67 -9.84 3.04 -10.58
N ALA A 68 -9.60 4.12 -11.34
CA ALA A 68 -10.48 4.52 -12.42
C ALA A 68 -10.60 3.45 -13.51
N GLU A 69 -9.49 2.80 -13.86
CA GLU A 69 -9.47 1.70 -14.82
C GLU A 69 -10.17 0.43 -14.28
N LEU A 70 -10.04 0.13 -12.99
CA LEU A 70 -10.73 -0.99 -12.36
C LEU A 70 -12.25 -0.80 -12.29
N MET A 71 -12.70 0.43 -12.05
CA MET A 71 -14.11 0.75 -11.80
C MET A 71 -14.87 1.28 -13.01
N ASP A 72 -14.17 1.56 -14.11
CA ASP A 72 -14.69 2.33 -15.25
C ASP A 72 -15.43 3.62 -14.81
N SER A 73 -14.96 4.25 -13.72
CA SER A 73 -15.57 5.43 -13.11
C SER A 73 -14.61 6.11 -12.13
N LEU A 74 -14.95 7.33 -11.69
CA LEU A 74 -14.22 8.06 -10.64
C LEU A 74 -14.93 7.98 -9.27
N CYS A 75 -15.77 6.97 -9.07
CA CYS A 75 -16.59 6.83 -7.86
C CYS A 75 -15.82 6.11 -6.74
N PHE A 76 -14.82 6.77 -6.15
CA PHE A 76 -14.04 6.22 -5.04
C PHE A 76 -13.50 7.33 -4.14
N ILE A 77 -13.17 6.97 -2.89
CA ILE A 77 -12.58 7.92 -1.93
C ILE A 77 -11.07 7.99 -2.16
N GLN A 78 -10.57 9.17 -2.50
CA GLN A 78 -9.13 9.44 -2.57
C GLN A 78 -8.67 10.02 -1.23
N ASN A 79 -7.58 9.49 -0.67
CA ASN A 79 -7.08 9.95 0.61
C ASN A 79 -5.55 9.86 0.70
N SER A 80 -4.92 10.97 1.08
CA SER A 80 -3.46 11.09 1.22
C SER A 80 -2.88 10.19 2.32
N LEU A 81 -3.71 9.73 3.26
CA LEU A 81 -3.35 8.76 4.29
C LEU A 81 -2.75 7.47 3.69
N PHE A 82 -3.18 7.09 2.49
CA PHE A 82 -2.77 5.86 1.80
C PHE A 82 -1.62 6.05 0.80
N ARG A 83 -0.99 7.23 0.75
CA ARG A 83 0.21 7.47 -0.07
C ARG A 83 1.32 6.48 0.27
N GLU A 84 2.06 6.05 -0.76
CA GLU A 84 3.26 5.22 -0.59
C GLU A 84 4.24 5.89 0.39
N ALA A 85 4.97 5.07 1.14
CA ALA A 85 6.03 5.56 2.00
C ALA A 85 7.19 6.11 1.15
N ALA A 86 7.39 7.43 1.20
CA ALA A 86 8.52 8.06 0.53
C ALA A 86 9.84 7.58 1.13
N VAL A 87 10.81 7.29 0.27
CA VAL A 87 12.16 6.85 0.65
C VAL A 87 13.12 8.02 0.44
N PRO A 88 14.02 8.33 1.38
CA PRO A 88 14.99 9.40 1.21
C PRO A 88 15.92 9.07 0.04
N ALA A 89 16.08 10.03 -0.88
CA ALA A 89 16.91 9.87 -2.08
C ALA A 89 18.17 10.75 -2.08
N SER A 90 18.24 11.73 -1.17
CA SER A 90 19.30 12.75 -1.13
C SER A 90 20.50 12.35 -0.26
N PHE A 91 20.88 11.08 -0.22
CA PHE A 91 22.05 10.61 0.56
C PHE A 91 23.33 10.67 -0.28
N TYR A 92 24.48 10.56 0.39
CA TYR A 92 25.79 10.57 -0.28
C TYR A 92 26.14 9.20 -0.85
N ALA A 93 26.59 9.18 -2.11
CA ALA A 93 27.27 8.03 -2.72
C ALA A 93 28.32 8.53 -3.73
N PRO A 94 29.36 7.75 -4.04
CA PRO A 94 30.35 8.13 -5.05
C PRO A 94 29.69 8.41 -6.41
N LYS A 95 29.99 9.55 -7.03
CA LYS A 95 29.33 10.00 -8.28
C LYS A 95 29.53 9.05 -9.47
N TRP A 96 30.59 8.23 -9.45
CA TRP A 96 30.89 7.23 -10.47
C TRP A 96 30.13 5.91 -10.26
N LEU A 97 29.56 5.68 -9.08
CA LEU A 97 28.83 4.45 -8.77
C LEU A 97 27.46 4.48 -9.45
N LYS A 98 27.22 3.51 -10.32
CA LYS A 98 25.90 3.25 -10.91
C LYS A 98 25.32 1.98 -10.32
N CYS A 99 24.08 2.07 -9.87
CA CYS A 99 23.34 0.91 -9.37
C CYS A 99 21.95 0.85 -10.01
N LYS A 100 21.37 -0.34 -10.01
CA LYS A 100 19.97 -0.55 -10.40
C LYS A 100 19.04 0.17 -9.41
N LEU A 101 17.86 0.58 -9.88
CA LEU A 101 16.87 1.30 -9.07
C LEU A 101 16.54 0.58 -7.75
N ASN A 102 16.33 -0.73 -7.80
CA ASN A 102 16.03 -1.54 -6.61
C ASN A 102 17.14 -1.48 -5.55
N VAL A 103 18.41 -1.40 -5.97
CA VAL A 103 19.55 -1.25 -5.04
C VAL A 103 19.50 0.12 -4.37
N TRP A 104 19.26 1.20 -5.12
CA TRP A 104 19.12 2.54 -4.52
C TRP A 104 17.93 2.64 -3.57
N MET A 105 16.79 2.05 -3.93
CA MET A 105 15.63 1.95 -3.04
C MET A 105 15.95 1.18 -1.75
N CYS A 106 16.71 0.08 -1.84
CA CYS A 106 17.16 -0.67 -0.67
C CYS A 106 18.10 0.15 0.23
N ILE A 107 19.07 0.85 -0.36
CA ILE A 107 20.00 1.72 0.39
C ILE A 107 19.23 2.84 1.09
N GLY A 108 18.38 3.57 0.35
CA GLY A 108 17.57 4.64 0.92
C GLY A 108 16.68 4.16 2.05
N ARG A 109 16.08 2.97 1.89
CA ARG A 109 15.23 2.36 2.92
C ARG A 109 16.03 1.92 4.16
N ALA A 110 17.24 1.38 3.99
CA ALA A 110 18.10 1.03 5.11
C ALA A 110 18.49 2.29 5.90
N LEU A 111 18.94 3.35 5.22
CA LEU A 111 19.26 4.63 5.84
C LEU A 111 18.04 5.23 6.56
N TRP A 112 16.87 5.11 5.95
CA TRP A 112 15.61 5.58 6.51
C TRP A 112 15.22 4.90 7.82
N ILE A 113 15.34 3.58 7.87
CA ILE A 113 15.10 2.78 9.08
C ILE A 113 16.12 3.16 10.16
N LEU A 114 17.36 3.47 9.79
CA LEU A 114 18.41 3.95 10.70
C LEU A 114 18.25 5.43 11.11
N GLY A 115 17.22 6.12 10.63
CA GLY A 115 16.85 7.47 11.07
C GLY A 115 17.14 8.59 10.07
N TYR A 116 17.70 8.33 8.89
CA TYR A 116 17.88 9.35 7.85
C TYR A 116 16.57 9.63 7.09
N HIS A 117 16.01 10.82 7.20
CA HIS A 117 14.67 11.11 6.63
C HIS A 117 14.60 12.50 5.99
N LYS A 118 15.69 12.94 5.34
CA LYS A 118 15.72 14.25 4.69
C LYS A 118 14.63 14.36 3.61
N ASN A 119 13.76 15.36 3.74
CA ASN A 119 12.66 15.69 2.82
C ASN A 119 11.54 14.63 2.72
N VAL A 120 11.47 13.69 3.66
CA VAL A 120 10.44 12.65 3.70
C VAL A 120 9.99 12.42 5.14
N GLU A 121 8.84 11.78 5.34
CA GLU A 121 8.42 11.32 6.67
C GLU A 121 9.49 10.40 7.27
N SER A 122 9.73 10.48 8.56
CA SER A 122 10.56 9.52 9.29
C SER A 122 9.93 8.13 9.32
N TYR A 123 10.74 7.11 9.59
CA TYR A 123 10.23 5.74 9.69
C TYR A 123 9.17 5.58 10.79
N LYS A 124 9.33 6.33 11.90
CA LYS A 124 8.35 6.35 13.00
C LYS A 124 7.03 7.00 12.58
N GLU A 125 7.09 8.12 11.85
CA GLU A 125 5.89 8.80 11.36
C GLU A 125 5.11 7.93 10.38
N VAL A 126 5.77 7.24 9.44
CA VAL A 126 5.08 6.34 8.51
C VAL A 126 4.48 5.13 9.22
N ARG A 127 5.13 4.61 10.27
CA ARG A 127 4.54 3.56 11.11
C ARG A 127 3.25 4.03 11.78
N GLU A 128 3.27 5.22 12.38
CA GLU A 128 2.07 5.79 13.00
C GLU A 128 0.98 6.07 11.95
N ARG A 129 1.35 6.56 10.77
CA ARG A 129 0.43 6.73 9.64
C ARG A 129 -0.18 5.41 9.20
N ALA A 130 0.59 4.32 9.15
CA ALA A 130 0.08 2.99 8.83
C ALA A 130 -0.92 2.48 9.88
N ARG A 131 -0.68 2.77 11.17
CA ARG A 131 -1.61 2.46 12.26
C ARG A 131 -2.93 3.20 12.11
N GLN A 132 -2.86 4.50 11.80
CA GLN A 132 -4.04 5.33 11.53
C GLN A 132 -4.80 4.83 10.30
N ALA A 133 -4.10 4.51 9.22
CA ALA A 133 -4.67 3.93 8.00
C ALA A 133 -5.41 2.61 8.28
N ALA A 134 -4.80 1.70 9.06
CA ALA A 134 -5.43 0.44 9.44
C ALA A 134 -6.73 0.67 10.25
N TYR A 135 -6.71 1.61 11.20
CA TYR A 135 -7.90 1.98 11.98
C TYR A 135 -9.01 2.53 11.08
N VAL A 136 -8.69 3.42 10.14
CA VAL A 136 -9.66 3.97 9.18
C VAL A 136 -10.27 2.86 8.31
N LEU A 137 -9.45 1.96 7.77
CA LEU A 137 -9.94 0.84 6.95
C LEU A 137 -10.80 -0.14 7.75
N HIS A 138 -10.44 -0.41 9.00
CA HIS A 138 -11.27 -1.22 9.89
C HIS A 138 -12.65 -0.58 10.11
N ARG A 139 -12.71 0.73 10.36
CA ARG A 139 -13.99 1.46 10.48
C ARG A 139 -14.81 1.44 9.20
N TYR A 140 -14.19 1.61 8.05
CA TYR A 140 -14.89 1.46 6.77
C TYR A 140 -15.42 0.04 6.59
N ALA A 141 -14.64 -0.97 6.95
CA ALA A 141 -15.07 -2.36 6.87
C ALA A 141 -16.19 -2.70 7.85
N LEU A 142 -16.26 -2.05 9.03
CA LEU A 142 -17.39 -2.18 9.96
C LEU A 142 -18.70 -1.68 9.34
N VAL A 143 -18.65 -0.56 8.62
CA VAL A 143 -19.84 0.05 8.00
C VAL A 143 -20.24 -0.67 6.71
N HIS A 144 -19.27 -1.01 5.86
CA HIS A 144 -19.52 -1.49 4.50
C HIS A 144 -19.39 -3.02 4.36
N GLY A 145 -18.84 -3.71 5.37
CA GLY A 145 -18.63 -5.17 5.39
C GLY A 145 -17.47 -5.66 4.51
N SER A 146 -17.38 -5.18 3.27
CA SER A 146 -16.35 -5.51 2.28
C SER A 146 -15.86 -4.25 1.59
N ILE A 147 -14.55 -3.98 1.63
CA ILE A 147 -13.93 -2.80 1.01
C ILE A 147 -12.66 -3.18 0.23
N ALA A 148 -12.24 -2.32 -0.70
CA ALA A 148 -10.96 -2.43 -1.38
C ALA A 148 -10.13 -1.15 -1.26
N LEU A 149 -8.83 -1.30 -1.03
CA LEU A 149 -7.83 -0.24 -1.06
C LEU A 149 -6.96 -0.39 -2.31
N VAL A 150 -7.02 0.57 -3.22
CA VAL A 150 -6.08 0.69 -4.34
C VAL A 150 -4.92 1.60 -3.94
N GLY A 151 -3.73 1.04 -3.82
CA GLY A 151 -2.57 1.74 -3.28
C GLY A 151 -1.25 1.14 -3.73
N HIS A 152 -0.31 1.07 -2.80
CA HIS A 152 1.08 0.80 -3.11
C HIS A 152 1.64 -0.33 -2.26
N ASN A 153 2.66 -1.02 -2.78
CA ASN A 153 3.09 -2.29 -2.20
C ASN A 153 3.72 -2.12 -0.81
N TYR A 154 4.57 -1.11 -0.60
CA TYR A 154 5.30 -1.01 0.66
C TYR A 154 4.39 -0.52 1.79
N PHE A 155 3.63 0.55 1.57
CA PHE A 155 2.73 1.09 2.57
C PHE A 155 1.56 0.15 2.88
N ASN A 156 0.96 -0.52 1.87
CA ASN A 156 -0.06 -1.55 2.14
C ASN A 156 0.48 -2.67 3.04
N SER A 157 1.77 -3.03 2.92
CA SER A 157 2.39 -4.06 3.77
C SER A 157 2.47 -3.60 5.23
N MET A 158 2.76 -2.31 5.44
CA MET A 158 2.75 -1.70 6.78
C MET A 158 1.33 -1.68 7.36
N ILE A 159 0.33 -1.24 6.59
CA ILE A 159 -1.08 -1.27 7.01
C ILE A 159 -1.51 -2.70 7.35
N GLY A 160 -1.15 -3.68 6.50
CA GLY A 160 -1.49 -5.09 6.74
C GLY A 160 -0.90 -5.64 8.03
N THR A 161 0.28 -5.15 8.42
CA THR A 161 0.90 -5.49 9.71
C THR A 161 0.09 -4.96 10.87
N GLU A 162 -0.36 -3.71 10.80
CA GLU A 162 -1.23 -3.10 11.81
C GLU A 162 -2.62 -3.76 11.86
N LEU A 163 -3.21 -4.13 10.70
CA LEU A 163 -4.46 -4.89 10.66
C LEU A 163 -4.32 -6.26 11.36
N ARG A 164 -3.22 -6.99 11.13
CA ARG A 164 -2.97 -8.25 11.83
C ARG A 164 -2.81 -8.05 13.33
N ALA A 165 -2.16 -6.96 13.76
CA ALA A 165 -2.10 -6.59 15.18
C ALA A 165 -3.49 -6.27 15.77
N MET A 166 -4.43 -5.81 14.94
CA MET A 166 -5.84 -5.62 15.30
C MET A 166 -6.69 -6.90 15.20
N GLY A 167 -6.09 -8.08 14.96
CA GLY A 167 -6.82 -9.36 14.90
C GLY A 167 -7.36 -9.75 13.51
N TRP A 168 -7.01 -9.02 12.45
CA TRP A 168 -7.34 -9.44 11.08
C TRP A 168 -6.48 -10.64 10.65
N SER A 169 -7.08 -11.55 9.89
CA SER A 169 -6.42 -12.70 9.28
C SER A 169 -6.08 -12.40 7.82
N GLY A 170 -4.84 -12.63 7.41
CA GLY A 170 -4.39 -12.42 6.02
C GLY A 170 -2.90 -12.66 5.86
N SER A 171 -2.43 -12.79 4.62
CA SER A 171 -1.02 -13.06 4.33
C SER A 171 -0.11 -11.91 4.81
N PRO A 172 1.02 -12.19 5.49
CA PRO A 172 2.01 -11.18 5.80
C PRO A 172 2.76 -10.67 4.55
N ILE A 173 2.70 -11.43 3.46
CA ILE A 173 3.35 -11.09 2.19
C ILE A 173 2.27 -10.67 1.19
N LEU A 174 2.33 -9.41 0.78
CA LEU A 174 1.45 -8.90 -0.27
C LEU A 174 1.93 -9.33 -1.66
N HIS A 175 0.97 -9.42 -2.59
CA HIS A 175 1.25 -9.59 -4.00
C HIS A 175 2.00 -8.36 -4.55
N ARG A 176 3.25 -8.58 -4.94
CA ARG A 176 4.15 -7.50 -5.40
C ARG A 176 3.96 -7.12 -6.87
N LYS A 177 3.29 -7.95 -7.68
CA LYS A 177 3.07 -7.67 -9.11
C LYS A 177 2.10 -6.49 -9.27
N PRO A 178 2.19 -5.69 -10.35
CA PRO A 178 1.13 -4.75 -10.70
C PRO A 178 -0.23 -5.46 -10.67
N TRP A 179 -1.27 -4.75 -10.21
CA TRP A 179 -2.61 -5.30 -9.98
C TRP A 179 -2.72 -6.41 -8.94
N GLY A 180 -1.64 -6.76 -8.22
CA GLY A 180 -1.68 -7.80 -7.21
C GLY A 180 -2.70 -7.50 -6.11
N CYS A 181 -3.55 -8.49 -5.80
CA CYS A 181 -4.60 -8.40 -4.79
C CYS A 181 -4.25 -9.26 -3.57
N THR A 182 -4.40 -8.73 -2.36
CA THR A 182 -4.28 -9.51 -1.11
C THR A 182 -5.44 -9.19 -0.20
N THR A 183 -6.15 -10.23 0.26
CA THR A 183 -7.34 -10.05 1.10
C THR A 183 -7.02 -10.30 2.57
N TYR A 184 -7.59 -9.47 3.44
CA TYR A 184 -7.65 -9.64 4.88
C TYR A 184 -9.12 -9.85 5.31
N THR A 185 -9.35 -10.76 6.23
CA THR A 185 -10.68 -11.03 6.81
C THR A 185 -10.66 -10.81 8.31
N PHE A 186 -11.80 -10.40 8.86
CA PHE A 186 -12.01 -10.29 10.30
C PHE A 186 -13.31 -10.98 10.65
N HIS A 187 -13.21 -11.93 11.57
CA HIS A 187 -14.33 -12.60 12.20
C HIS A 187 -14.38 -12.09 13.63
N GLU A 188 -15.40 -11.31 13.95
CA GLU A 188 -15.65 -10.92 15.33
C GLU A 188 -15.99 -12.20 16.08
N ALA A 189 -15.23 -12.52 17.13
CA ALA A 189 -15.60 -13.62 18.01
C ALA A 189 -16.97 -13.27 18.59
N MET A 190 -17.98 -14.09 18.36
CA MET A 190 -19.19 -13.99 19.15
C MET A 190 -18.79 -14.37 20.57
N ASP A 191 -18.68 -13.38 21.46
CA ASP A 191 -18.52 -13.60 22.90
C ASP A 191 -19.80 -14.25 23.44
N GLY A 192 -19.94 -15.55 23.18
CA GLY A 192 -20.86 -16.43 23.85
C GLY A 192 -20.31 -16.73 25.24
N ASN A 193 -20.40 -15.75 26.15
CA ASN A 193 -20.25 -16.01 27.57
C ASN A 193 -21.43 -16.89 28.00
N ILE A 194 -21.28 -18.21 27.86
CA ILE A 194 -22.14 -19.17 28.55
C ILE A 194 -21.75 -19.06 30.03
N LEU A 195 -22.50 -18.23 30.76
CA LEU A 195 -22.54 -18.30 32.21
C LEU A 195 -23.02 -19.70 32.58
N ASN A 196 -22.08 -20.61 32.86
CA ASN A 196 -22.38 -21.84 33.57
C ASN A 196 -22.75 -21.47 35.01
N THR A 197 -24.02 -21.12 35.21
CA THR A 197 -24.66 -21.15 36.52
C THR A 197 -24.84 -22.62 36.92
N ASN A 198 -23.80 -23.21 37.51
CA ASN A 198 -23.99 -24.43 38.28
C ASN A 198 -24.54 -24.02 39.65
N LEU A 199 -25.86 -24.05 39.73
CA LEU A 199 -26.59 -24.24 40.98
C LEU A 199 -26.31 -25.65 41.49
N THR A 200 -25.58 -25.75 42.60
CA THR A 200 -25.74 -26.77 43.65
C THR A 200 -25.24 -26.18 44.95
#